data_AF-A0A847Y3K4-F1
#
_entry.id   AF-A0A847Y3K4-F1
#
_cell.length_a   1.000
_cell.length_b   1.000
_cell.length_c   1.000
_cell.angle_alpha   90.00
_cell.angle_beta   90.00
_cell.angle_gamma   90.00
#
_symmetry.space_group_name_H-M   'P 1'
#
loop_
_entity.id
_entity.type
_entity.pdbx_description
1 polymer ?
#
loop_
_entity_poly.entity_id
_entity_poly.type
_entity_poly.pdbx_seq_one_letter_code
_entity_poly.pdbx_strand_id
1 'polypeptide(L)'
;MRIRDLPLPVILFNLAAMLTGGCSSNTVAAAGLFNTPTPEISPITATLPATNTGIPVPPTLTATSAITLEKTTVTISAATTQGVISGQKQPPQDGTPVPTDEEGLPVSHYVYGVLGHKQYFKLGCEAAATHDWAWFFGVSINEFEFQNKLPLSDNPEVGFVGSVNSKWGQAPPYAYGVHAAPVARLLQEYGMPATAVKGYTLTQLKQQIAADRPVIVWVIGNVVGGVPWEYTAKDGSKVVVAAYEHVVIVTGYNETHIRYLNNEKYFETPTDVFLNSWKVLGNMALIAGN
;
A
#
# COMPACT_ATOMS: atom_id res chain seq x y z
N MET A 1 58.82 19.85 -22.79
CA MET A 1 58.15 18.95 -23.75
C MET A 1 56.65 19.12 -23.52
N ARG A 2 55.93 19.77 -24.45
CA ARG A 2 54.51 20.12 -24.34
C ARG A 2 53.63 18.92 -24.70
N ILE A 3 52.61 18.63 -23.89
CA ILE A 3 51.48 17.73 -24.18
C ILE A 3 50.24 18.61 -23.90
N ARG A 4 49.70 19.37 -24.86
CA ARG A 4 48.69 19.02 -25.88
C ARG A 4 47.41 18.39 -25.30
N ASP A 5 46.52 19.28 -24.86
CA ASP A 5 45.09 19.43 -25.20
C ASP A 5 44.35 18.21 -25.80
N LEU A 6 43.28 17.78 -25.12
CA LEU A 6 42.12 17.11 -25.72
C LEU A 6 40.80 17.78 -25.27
N PRO A 7 39.88 18.14 -26.19
CA PRO A 7 38.62 18.82 -25.87
C PRO A 7 37.39 17.89 -25.77
N LEU A 8 36.35 18.44 -25.13
CA LEU A 8 34.98 17.94 -24.93
C LEU A 8 34.24 17.51 -26.22
N PRO A 9 33.26 16.58 -26.15
CA PRO A 9 32.41 16.24 -27.28
C PRO A 9 31.26 17.25 -27.48
N VAL A 10 31.12 17.68 -28.72
CA VAL A 10 30.08 18.56 -29.27
C VAL A 10 28.81 17.77 -29.59
N ILE A 11 27.67 18.30 -29.16
CA ILE A 11 26.31 17.88 -29.54
C ILE A 11 26.03 18.36 -30.97
N LEU A 12 25.67 17.44 -31.87
CA LEU A 12 25.16 17.77 -33.20
C LEU A 12 23.85 16.98 -33.45
N PHE A 13 22.72 17.65 -33.28
CA PHE A 13 21.42 17.18 -33.78
C PHE A 13 21.31 17.58 -35.25
N ASN A 14 21.18 16.60 -36.13
CA ASN A 14 20.94 16.84 -37.56
C ASN A 14 19.49 17.30 -37.78
N LEU A 15 19.36 18.48 -38.39
CA LEU A 15 18.15 19.00 -39.00
C LEU A 15 18.20 18.63 -40.49
N ALA A 16 17.23 17.85 -40.97
CA ALA A 16 16.92 17.73 -42.39
C ALA A 16 15.41 17.82 -42.57
N ALA A 17 15.00 18.81 -43.37
CA ALA A 17 13.64 19.18 -43.67
C ALA A 17 13.22 18.66 -45.06
N MET A 18 11.90 18.80 -45.33
CA MET A 18 11.26 18.89 -46.65
C MET A 18 11.10 17.57 -47.46
N LEU A 19 10.00 17.25 -48.16
CA LEU A 19 8.88 18.01 -48.74
C LEU A 19 7.58 17.15 -48.88
N THR A 20 6.44 17.84 -48.75
CA THR A 20 5.20 17.85 -49.58
C THR A 20 4.28 16.63 -49.76
N GLY A 21 2.99 16.95 -49.58
CA GLY A 21 1.82 16.32 -50.23
C GLY A 21 0.79 15.91 -49.18
N GLY A 22 -0.45 16.37 -49.12
CA GLY A 22 -1.26 17.24 -49.95
C GLY A 22 -2.66 17.21 -49.31
N CYS A 23 -3.36 18.35 -49.32
CA CYS A 23 -4.71 18.50 -48.78
C CYS A 23 -5.72 17.56 -49.46
N SER A 24 -6.72 17.08 -48.70
CA SER A 24 -8.09 16.91 -49.18
C SER A 24 -9.04 16.79 -47.99
N SER A 25 -9.76 17.88 -47.73
CA SER A 25 -10.93 17.96 -46.88
C SER A 25 -12.08 17.21 -47.55
N ASN A 26 -12.74 16.30 -46.82
CA ASN A 26 -14.05 15.79 -47.21
C ASN A 26 -15.06 16.10 -46.11
N THR A 27 -15.74 17.23 -46.28
CA THR A 27 -17.08 17.46 -45.74
C THR A 27 -18.08 16.77 -46.66
N VAL A 28 -18.91 15.87 -46.12
CA VAL A 28 -20.10 15.38 -46.81
C VAL A 28 -21.32 15.63 -45.92
N ALA A 29 -22.34 16.20 -46.54
CA ALA A 29 -23.58 16.68 -45.97
C ALA A 29 -24.51 15.54 -45.53
N ALA A 30 -25.39 15.89 -44.58
CA ALA A 30 -26.51 15.09 -44.13
C ALA A 30 -27.60 14.96 -45.20
N ALA A 31 -28.08 13.73 -45.42
CA ALA A 31 -29.43 13.41 -45.87
C ALA A 31 -29.69 11.90 -45.74
N GLY A 32 -30.90 11.52 -45.31
CA GLY A 32 -31.50 10.23 -45.70
C GLY A 32 -31.62 9.14 -44.64
N LEU A 33 -32.68 9.26 -43.82
CA LEU A 33 -33.62 8.20 -43.42
C LEU A 33 -33.24 6.75 -43.76
N PHE A 34 -32.93 5.92 -42.75
CA PHE A 34 -33.22 4.50 -42.78
C PHE A 34 -33.63 3.98 -41.39
N ASN A 35 -34.84 3.39 -41.36
CA ASN A 35 -35.45 2.68 -40.24
C ASN A 35 -34.51 1.62 -39.64
N THR A 36 -34.32 1.66 -38.34
CA THR A 36 -33.89 0.50 -37.55
C THR A 36 -35.10 -0.05 -36.78
N PRO A 37 -35.45 -1.33 -36.92
CA PRO A 37 -36.55 -1.92 -36.17
C PRO A 37 -36.21 -2.01 -34.68
N THR A 38 -37.11 -1.46 -33.87
CA THR A 38 -37.23 -1.65 -32.42
C THR A 38 -37.33 -3.15 -32.10
N PRO A 39 -36.60 -3.71 -31.12
CA PRO A 39 -36.90 -5.04 -30.63
C PRO A 39 -38.22 -4.99 -29.84
N GLU A 40 -39.25 -5.67 -30.36
CA GLU A 40 -40.49 -5.93 -29.63
C GLU A 40 -40.20 -6.83 -28.41
N ILE A 41 -40.55 -6.34 -27.22
CA ILE A 41 -40.58 -7.13 -26.00
C ILE A 41 -41.95 -7.81 -25.94
N SER A 42 -41.98 -9.11 -26.25
CA SER A 42 -43.14 -9.95 -25.98
C SER A 42 -43.33 -10.14 -24.47
N PRO A 43 -44.54 -9.94 -23.91
CA PRO A 43 -44.80 -10.27 -22.52
C PRO A 43 -44.89 -11.79 -22.36
N ILE A 44 -43.98 -12.36 -21.56
CA ILE A 44 -44.10 -13.73 -21.07
C ILE A 44 -45.18 -13.80 -19.98
N THR A 45 -46.35 -14.31 -20.36
CA THR A 45 -47.42 -14.68 -19.43
C THR A 45 -46.99 -15.93 -18.66
N ALA A 46 -46.58 -15.77 -17.40
CA ALA A 46 -46.34 -16.89 -16.50
C ALA A 46 -47.66 -17.29 -15.81
N THR A 47 -48.18 -18.45 -16.21
CA THR A 47 -49.34 -19.10 -15.58
C THR A 47 -48.90 -19.76 -14.26
N LEU A 48 -49.46 -19.30 -13.14
CA LEU A 48 -49.35 -19.95 -11.82
C LEU A 48 -50.29 -21.16 -11.75
N PRO A 49 -49.85 -22.34 -11.27
CA PRO A 49 -50.74 -23.28 -10.62
C PRO A 49 -50.72 -23.05 -9.10
N ALA A 50 -51.91 -22.91 -8.53
CA ALA A 50 -52.13 -22.91 -7.09
C ALA A 50 -52.30 -24.35 -6.58
N THR A 51 -51.61 -24.70 -5.49
CA THR A 51 -52.07 -25.76 -4.57
C THR A 51 -51.50 -25.59 -3.16
N ASN A 52 -52.41 -25.24 -2.26
CA ASN A 52 -52.65 -25.71 -0.88
C ASN A 52 -51.53 -25.86 0.17
N THR A 53 -51.62 -24.98 1.17
CA THR A 53 -51.67 -25.20 2.63
C THR A 53 -50.80 -26.28 3.29
N GLY A 54 -49.81 -25.80 4.06
CA GLY A 54 -49.23 -26.51 5.19
C GLY A 54 -48.18 -25.63 5.87
N ILE A 55 -48.54 -24.96 6.96
CA ILE A 55 -47.60 -24.22 7.81
C ILE A 55 -46.85 -25.23 8.68
N PRO A 56 -45.51 -25.35 8.62
CA PRO A 56 -44.75 -26.01 9.66
C PRO A 56 -44.34 -24.96 10.70
N VAL A 57 -44.83 -25.15 11.93
CA VAL A 57 -44.37 -24.42 13.11
C VAL A 57 -42.89 -24.79 13.37
N PRO A 58 -41.98 -23.83 13.62
CA PRO A 58 -40.61 -24.16 13.99
C PRO A 58 -40.54 -24.72 15.43
N PRO A 59 -39.72 -25.75 15.71
CA PRO A 59 -39.52 -26.21 17.08
C PRO A 59 -38.66 -25.20 17.86
N THR A 60 -39.16 -24.79 19.02
CA THR A 60 -38.41 -24.08 20.06
C THR A 60 -37.28 -24.98 20.57
N LEU A 61 -36.02 -24.62 20.30
CA LEU A 61 -34.87 -25.24 20.94
C LEU A 61 -34.47 -24.45 22.18
N THR A 62 -34.94 -24.92 23.33
CA THR A 62 -34.38 -24.59 24.64
C THR A 62 -33.23 -25.55 24.92
N ALA A 63 -31.99 -25.06 24.90
CA ALA A 63 -30.85 -25.78 25.44
C ALA A 63 -29.90 -24.80 26.14
N THR A 64 -30.07 -24.70 27.45
CA THR A 64 -29.11 -24.12 28.38
C THR A 64 -27.95 -25.09 28.53
N SER A 65 -26.78 -24.72 28.01
CA SER A 65 -25.51 -25.37 28.37
C SER A 65 -24.56 -24.30 28.88
N ALA A 66 -24.37 -24.27 30.19
CA ALA A 66 -23.32 -23.50 30.84
C ALA A 66 -21.96 -24.11 30.47
N ILE A 67 -21.09 -23.32 29.83
CA ILE A 67 -19.70 -23.69 29.60
C ILE A 67 -18.90 -23.22 30.82
N THR A 68 -18.49 -24.17 31.66
CA THR A 68 -17.52 -23.95 32.74
C THR A 68 -16.12 -23.85 32.13
N LEU A 69 -15.45 -22.71 32.29
CA LEU A 69 -14.03 -22.56 31.93
C LEU A 69 -13.17 -23.23 33.01
N GLU A 70 -12.66 -24.43 32.72
CA GLU A 70 -11.56 -25.00 33.51
C GLU A 70 -10.23 -24.35 33.11
N LYS A 71 -9.56 -23.76 34.08
CA LYS A 71 -8.22 -23.17 33.96
C LYS A 71 -7.19 -24.29 33.79
N THR A 72 -6.83 -24.61 32.55
CA THR A 72 -5.68 -25.50 32.28
C THR A 72 -4.37 -24.73 32.46
N THR A 73 -3.67 -24.99 33.55
CA THR A 73 -2.27 -24.56 33.75
C THR A 73 -1.38 -25.39 32.82
N VAL A 74 -0.80 -24.76 31.79
CA VAL A 74 0.20 -25.39 30.92
C VAL A 74 1.58 -25.22 31.55
N THR A 75 2.15 -26.31 32.04
CA THR A 75 3.54 -26.38 32.49
C THR A 75 4.46 -26.45 31.27
N ILE A 76 5.18 -25.37 30.96
CA ILE A 76 6.19 -25.36 29.90
C ILE A 76 7.45 -26.05 30.45
N SER A 77 7.71 -27.27 29.95
CA SER A 77 8.96 -27.99 30.23
C SER A 77 10.05 -27.50 29.27
N ALA A 78 11.17 -27.06 29.84
CA ALA A 78 12.34 -26.62 29.09
C ALA A 78 13.00 -27.80 28.37
N ALA A 79 13.09 -27.73 27.04
CA ALA A 79 13.91 -28.63 26.24
C ALA A 79 14.73 -27.81 25.23
N THR A 80 16.05 -27.95 25.38
CA THR A 80 17.13 -27.34 24.63
C THR A 80 17.19 -27.90 23.21
N THR A 81 17.15 -27.04 22.20
CA THR A 81 17.74 -27.32 20.88
C THR A 81 18.29 -26.04 20.27
N GLN A 82 19.57 -26.09 19.94
CA GLN A 82 20.35 -25.03 19.32
C GLN A 82 19.80 -24.69 17.92
N GLY A 83 19.50 -23.42 17.71
CA GLY A 83 19.31 -22.79 16.41
C GLY A 83 19.78 -21.33 16.53
N VAL A 84 20.79 -20.96 15.74
CA VAL A 84 21.48 -19.67 15.81
C VAL A 84 20.52 -18.53 15.42
N ILE A 85 20.06 -17.76 16.41
CA ILE A 85 19.36 -16.49 16.20
C ILE A 85 20.42 -15.41 15.92
N SER A 86 20.70 -15.16 14.64
CA SER A 86 21.47 -13.98 14.23
C SER A 86 20.52 -12.78 14.18
N GLY A 87 20.65 -11.84 15.13
CA GLY A 87 19.82 -10.62 15.13
C GLY A 87 19.80 -9.78 16.40
N GLN A 88 20.36 -10.24 17.53
CA GLN A 88 20.47 -9.41 18.73
C GLN A 88 21.84 -8.73 18.81
N LYS A 89 21.97 -7.56 18.19
CA LYS A 89 22.95 -6.58 18.68
C LYS A 89 22.23 -5.70 19.68
N GLN A 90 22.32 -6.07 20.96
CA GLN A 90 21.93 -5.21 22.07
C GLN A 90 22.65 -3.85 21.93
N PRO A 91 21.98 -2.70 22.15
CA PRO A 91 22.68 -1.42 22.17
C PRO A 91 23.83 -1.50 23.19
N PRO A 92 25.01 -0.91 22.92
CA PRO A 92 26.07 -0.82 23.91
C PRO A 92 25.53 -0.12 25.16
N GLN A 93 25.36 -0.85 26.26
CA GLN A 93 25.16 -0.29 27.60
C GLN A 93 26.51 0.15 28.16
N ASP A 94 27.16 1.07 27.44
CA ASP A 94 28.37 1.73 27.94
C ASP A 94 28.18 3.22 27.70
N GLY A 95 28.62 4.07 28.63
CA GLY A 95 28.38 5.53 28.67
C GLY A 95 29.04 6.33 27.54
N THR A 96 29.31 5.69 26.41
CA THR A 96 29.84 6.30 25.19
C THR A 96 28.70 7.07 24.49
N PRO A 97 28.91 8.34 24.10
CA PRO A 97 27.92 9.09 23.34
C PRO A 97 27.53 8.33 22.06
N VAL A 98 26.23 8.18 21.82
CA VAL A 98 25.73 7.65 20.54
C VAL A 98 26.14 8.62 19.44
N PRO A 99 26.85 8.19 18.38
CA PRO A 99 27.21 9.08 17.29
C PRO A 99 25.95 9.65 16.65
N THR A 100 25.97 10.95 16.37
CA THR A 100 24.85 11.67 15.78
C THR A 100 25.23 12.34 14.46
N ASP A 101 24.24 12.56 13.59
CA ASP A 101 24.39 13.33 12.36
C ASP A 101 24.28 14.86 12.62
N GLU A 102 24.31 15.65 11.55
CA GLU A 102 24.26 17.12 11.62
C GLU A 102 22.95 17.64 12.22
N GLU A 103 21.87 16.87 12.12
CA GLU A 103 20.56 17.13 12.69
C GLU A 103 20.39 16.60 14.12
N GLY A 104 21.43 16.00 14.70
CA GLY A 104 21.44 15.47 16.06
C GLY A 104 20.72 14.13 16.22
N LEU A 105 20.40 13.42 15.13
CA LEU A 105 19.82 12.08 15.17
C LEU A 105 20.92 11.03 15.29
N PRO A 106 20.67 9.88 15.96
CA PRO A 106 21.59 8.76 15.93
C PRO A 106 21.93 8.36 14.50
N VAL A 107 23.20 8.10 14.18
CA VAL A 107 23.61 7.67 12.82
C VAL A 107 23.03 6.30 12.43
N SER A 108 22.61 5.50 13.42
CA SER A 108 21.79 4.30 13.21
C SER A 108 20.78 4.13 14.34
N HIS A 109 19.57 3.71 14.00
CA HIS A 109 18.55 3.30 14.97
C HIS A 109 17.67 2.21 14.38
N TYR A 110 17.22 1.29 15.23
CA TYR A 110 16.39 0.16 14.84
C TYR A 110 15.27 -0.06 15.86
N VAL A 111 14.04 -0.05 15.37
CA VAL A 111 12.86 -0.47 16.13
C VAL A 111 12.79 -1.99 16.12
N TYR A 112 12.62 -2.56 17.31
CA TYR A 112 12.44 -4.00 17.51
C TYR A 112 11.02 -4.29 17.99
N GLY A 113 10.54 -5.51 17.76
CA GLY A 113 9.19 -5.93 18.18
C GLY A 113 8.09 -5.64 17.16
N VAL A 114 8.40 -5.00 16.03
CA VAL A 114 7.48 -4.94 14.89
C VAL A 114 7.42 -6.35 14.26
N LEU A 115 6.24 -6.98 14.29
CA LEU A 115 6.04 -8.29 13.71
C LEU A 115 5.17 -8.16 12.47
N GLY A 116 5.54 -8.90 11.43
CA GLY A 116 4.81 -8.91 10.17
C GLY A 116 4.17 -10.25 9.91
N HIS A 117 3.13 -10.27 9.10
CA HIS A 117 2.54 -11.50 8.58
C HIS A 117 2.44 -11.46 7.06
N LYS A 118 2.22 -12.63 6.46
CA LYS A 118 1.84 -12.71 5.04
C LYS A 118 0.43 -12.16 4.85
N GLN A 119 0.29 -11.15 4.00
CA GLN A 119 -1.01 -10.57 3.63
C GLN A 119 -2.05 -11.63 3.24
N TYR A 120 -3.29 -11.43 3.67
CA TYR A 120 -4.40 -12.33 3.40
C TYR A 120 -4.88 -12.22 1.94
N PHE A 121 -5.04 -10.99 1.44
CA PHE A 121 -5.51 -10.74 0.08
C PHE A 121 -4.37 -10.64 -0.93
N LYS A 122 -4.66 -10.84 -2.22
CA LYS A 122 -3.65 -10.62 -3.29
C LYS A 122 -3.31 -9.15 -3.48
N LEU A 123 -4.29 -8.28 -3.26
CA LEU A 123 -4.21 -6.83 -3.37
C LEU A 123 -4.74 -6.22 -2.06
N GLY A 124 -3.93 -6.28 -1.00
CA GLY A 124 -4.30 -5.80 0.33
C GLY A 124 -3.07 -5.56 1.20
N CYS A 125 -1.95 -5.17 0.59
CA CYS A 125 -0.71 -4.88 1.31
C CYS A 125 -0.90 -3.78 2.34
N GLU A 126 -1.76 -2.80 2.05
CA GLU A 126 -2.10 -1.67 2.90
C GLU A 126 -2.82 -2.14 4.17
N ALA A 127 -3.81 -3.02 4.04
CA ALA A 127 -4.50 -3.58 5.19
C ALA A 127 -3.58 -4.47 6.03
N ALA A 128 -2.75 -5.31 5.40
CA ALA A 128 -1.80 -6.18 6.10
C ALA A 128 -0.75 -5.37 6.88
N ALA A 129 -0.08 -4.42 6.23
CA ALA A 129 0.89 -3.55 6.89
C ALA A 129 0.24 -2.70 7.98
N THR A 130 -0.98 -2.23 7.76
CA THR A 130 -1.73 -1.46 8.76
C THR A 130 -2.06 -2.30 9.99
N HIS A 131 -2.40 -3.59 9.80
CA HIS A 131 -2.61 -4.53 10.91
C HIS A 131 -1.36 -4.68 11.77
N ASP A 132 -0.23 -5.02 11.14
CA ASP A 132 1.05 -5.23 11.81
C ASP A 132 1.53 -3.97 12.54
N TRP A 133 1.38 -2.82 11.87
CA TRP A 133 1.77 -1.53 12.39
C TRP A 133 0.89 -1.09 13.58
N ALA A 134 -0.44 -1.22 13.48
CA ALA A 134 -1.36 -0.89 14.57
C ALA A 134 -1.12 -1.80 15.79
N TRP A 135 -0.85 -3.09 15.55
CA TRP A 135 -0.54 -4.05 16.60
C TRP A 135 0.71 -3.66 17.39
N PHE A 136 1.74 -3.15 16.72
CA PHE A 136 2.94 -2.63 17.39
C PHE A 136 2.61 -1.51 18.38
N PHE A 137 1.63 -0.65 18.07
CA PHE A 137 1.15 0.40 18.97
C PHE A 137 0.08 -0.07 19.96
N GLY A 138 -0.18 -1.38 20.06
CA GLY A 138 -1.15 -1.96 20.98
C GLY A 138 -2.61 -1.81 20.54
N VAL A 139 -2.87 -1.41 19.29
CA VAL A 139 -4.21 -1.33 18.72
C VAL A 139 -4.48 -2.59 17.89
N SER A 140 -5.48 -3.36 18.30
CA SER A 140 -5.88 -4.57 17.56
C SER A 140 -6.90 -4.21 16.48
N ILE A 141 -6.52 -4.50 15.23
CA ILE A 141 -7.43 -4.44 14.08
C ILE A 141 -7.44 -5.81 13.39
N ASN A 142 -8.54 -6.21 12.77
CA ASN A 142 -8.57 -7.40 11.94
C ASN A 142 -8.31 -7.01 10.47
N GLU A 143 -7.30 -7.59 9.81
CA GLU A 143 -6.93 -7.26 8.42
C GLU A 143 -8.13 -7.39 7.46
N PHE A 144 -8.86 -8.50 7.54
CA PHE A 144 -10.00 -8.77 6.67
C PHE A 144 -11.12 -7.73 6.87
N GLU A 145 -11.46 -7.43 8.11
CA GLU A 145 -12.46 -6.43 8.45
C GLU A 145 -12.02 -5.03 8.00
N PHE A 146 -10.78 -4.65 8.30
CA PHE A 146 -10.21 -3.36 7.95
C PHE A 146 -10.24 -3.13 6.44
N GLN A 147 -9.77 -4.13 5.67
CA GLN A 147 -9.80 -4.07 4.21
C GLN A 147 -11.21 -3.89 3.64
N ASN A 148 -12.21 -4.57 4.21
CA ASN A 148 -13.60 -4.47 3.75
C ASN A 148 -14.31 -3.20 4.20
N LYS A 149 -13.79 -2.51 5.23
CA LYS A 149 -14.31 -1.21 5.68
C LYS A 149 -13.70 -0.02 4.95
N LEU A 150 -12.59 -0.20 4.23
CA LEU A 150 -12.05 0.86 3.39
C LEU A 150 -13.12 1.30 2.37
N PRO A 151 -13.34 2.61 2.20
CA PRO A 151 -14.25 3.09 1.17
C PRO A 151 -13.77 2.64 -0.21
N LEU A 152 -14.68 2.37 -1.15
CA LEU A 152 -14.33 2.09 -2.53
C LEU A 152 -14.39 3.37 -3.36
N SER A 153 -13.45 3.54 -4.29
CA SER A 153 -13.40 4.69 -5.20
C SER A 153 -12.63 4.33 -6.48
N ASP A 154 -12.72 5.16 -7.53
CA ASP A 154 -11.75 5.12 -8.64
C ASP A 154 -10.51 5.98 -8.35
N ASN A 155 -10.55 6.84 -7.33
CA ASN A 155 -9.42 7.63 -6.84
C ASN A 155 -8.83 7.02 -5.55
N PRO A 156 -7.55 6.60 -5.54
CA PRO A 156 -6.90 6.00 -4.37
C PRO A 156 -6.72 6.96 -3.19
N GLU A 157 -6.81 8.27 -3.37
CA GLU A 157 -6.85 9.27 -2.27
C GLU A 157 -8.19 9.25 -1.50
N VAL A 158 -9.23 8.70 -2.12
CA VAL A 158 -10.60 8.67 -1.58
C VAL A 158 -10.93 7.30 -1.03
N GLY A 159 -10.53 6.23 -1.71
CA GLY A 159 -10.79 4.86 -1.31
C GLY A 159 -10.06 3.82 -2.14
N PHE A 160 -10.21 2.54 -1.79
CA PHE A 160 -9.60 1.41 -2.46
C PHE A 160 -10.13 1.27 -3.89
N VAL A 161 -9.19 1.16 -4.84
CA VAL A 161 -9.48 1.09 -6.28
C VAL A 161 -9.43 -0.36 -6.75
N GLY A 162 -10.58 -0.87 -7.17
CA GLY A 162 -10.74 -2.22 -7.72
C GLY A 162 -11.13 -3.26 -6.67
N SER A 163 -10.66 -4.50 -6.84
CA SER A 163 -11.01 -5.62 -5.96
C SER A 163 -9.75 -6.29 -5.40
N VAL A 164 -9.78 -6.61 -4.11
CA VAL A 164 -8.70 -7.29 -3.35
C VAL A 164 -8.27 -8.64 -3.92
N ASN A 165 -9.13 -9.26 -4.74
CA ASN A 165 -8.86 -10.54 -5.41
C ASN A 165 -8.24 -10.38 -6.81
N SER A 166 -8.07 -9.14 -7.27
CA SER A 166 -7.51 -8.84 -8.59
C SER A 166 -6.02 -9.14 -8.67
N LYS A 167 -5.49 -9.12 -9.89
CA LYS A 167 -4.06 -9.26 -10.13
C LYS A 167 -3.32 -8.00 -9.63
N TRP A 168 -2.31 -8.21 -8.78
CA TRP A 168 -1.40 -7.17 -8.31
C TRP A 168 -0.52 -6.61 -9.43
N GLY A 169 -0.03 -5.38 -9.24
CA GLY A 169 0.93 -4.73 -10.13
C GLY A 169 0.34 -3.88 -11.25
N GLN A 170 -0.97 -3.62 -11.20
CA GLN A 170 -1.65 -2.75 -12.16
C GLN A 170 -1.71 -1.30 -11.66
N ALA A 171 -2.32 -0.40 -12.42
CA ALA A 171 -2.62 0.98 -12.05
C ALA A 171 -4.02 1.36 -12.58
N PRO A 172 -4.69 2.39 -12.02
CA PRO A 172 -6.00 2.83 -12.49
C PRO A 172 -6.00 3.11 -14.01
N PRO A 173 -7.09 2.77 -14.73
CA PRO A 173 -8.42 2.41 -14.22
C PRO A 173 -8.59 0.93 -13.79
N TYR A 174 -7.51 0.14 -13.83
CA TYR A 174 -7.54 -1.23 -13.31
C TYR A 174 -7.43 -1.27 -11.79
N ALA A 175 -7.64 -2.45 -11.20
CA ALA A 175 -7.49 -2.63 -9.76
C ALA A 175 -6.07 -2.27 -9.30
N TYR A 176 -5.96 -1.54 -8.20
CA TYR A 176 -4.73 -0.85 -7.82
C TYR A 176 -4.41 -0.98 -6.33
N GLY A 177 -5.26 -0.44 -5.47
CA GLY A 177 -4.93 -0.28 -4.05
C GLY A 177 -5.56 0.99 -3.49
N VAL A 178 -5.04 1.47 -2.37
CA VAL A 178 -5.47 2.67 -1.66
C VAL A 178 -4.25 3.47 -1.19
N HIS A 179 -4.35 4.79 -1.19
CA HIS A 179 -3.30 5.65 -0.66
C HIS A 179 -3.45 5.84 0.87
N ALA A 180 -2.50 6.57 1.46
CA ALA A 180 -2.43 6.74 2.91
C ALA A 180 -3.68 7.42 3.52
N ALA A 181 -4.32 8.35 2.82
CA ALA A 181 -5.37 9.18 3.42
C ALA A 181 -6.63 8.39 3.85
N PRO A 182 -7.23 7.52 3.00
CA PRO A 182 -8.34 6.66 3.44
C PRO A 182 -7.95 5.69 4.56
N VAL A 183 -6.72 5.17 4.53
CA VAL A 183 -6.20 4.26 5.56
C VAL A 183 -6.09 4.98 6.91
N ALA A 184 -5.52 6.19 6.93
CA ALA A 184 -5.42 7.02 8.13
C ALA A 184 -6.79 7.33 8.74
N ARG A 185 -7.76 7.74 7.90
CA ARG A 185 -9.12 8.04 8.36
C ARG A 185 -9.77 6.82 9.02
N LEU A 186 -9.66 5.65 8.40
CA LEU A 186 -10.23 4.43 8.97
C LEU A 186 -9.52 4.04 10.28
N LEU A 187 -8.19 4.13 10.35
CA LEU A 187 -7.44 3.86 11.59
C LEU A 187 -7.87 4.74 12.77
N GLN A 188 -8.20 6.00 12.51
CA GLN A 188 -8.71 6.92 13.55
C GLN A 188 -10.04 6.42 14.13
N GLU A 189 -10.89 5.76 13.33
CA GLU A 189 -12.13 5.13 13.82
C GLU A 189 -11.85 3.92 14.74
N TYR A 190 -10.70 3.27 14.58
CA TYR A 190 -10.20 2.22 15.47
C TYR A 190 -9.47 2.78 16.71
N GLY A 191 -9.43 4.10 16.89
CA GLY A 191 -8.74 4.76 18.00
C GLY A 191 -7.22 4.82 17.84
N MET A 192 -6.68 4.47 16.67
CA MET A 192 -5.27 4.66 16.35
C MET A 192 -5.06 6.08 15.79
N PRO A 193 -4.37 6.98 16.51
CA PRO A 193 -4.05 8.28 15.96
C PRO A 193 -3.07 8.08 14.81
N ALA A 194 -3.56 8.20 13.58
CA ALA A 194 -2.76 8.03 12.37
C ALA A 194 -2.90 9.25 11.47
N THR A 195 -1.80 9.68 10.87
CA THR A 195 -1.77 10.82 9.94
C THR A 195 -1.13 10.40 8.63
N ALA A 196 -1.84 10.65 7.53
CA ALA A 196 -1.31 10.49 6.18
C ALA A 196 -0.56 11.76 5.76
N VAL A 197 0.64 11.59 5.23
CA VAL A 197 1.50 12.68 4.77
C VAL A 197 2.07 12.40 3.38
N LYS A 198 2.41 13.48 2.66
CA LYS A 198 3.16 13.47 1.40
C LYS A 198 4.28 14.50 1.47
N GLY A 199 5.30 14.33 0.64
CA GLY A 199 6.50 15.17 0.67
C GLY A 199 7.31 14.98 1.96
N TYR A 200 7.11 13.87 2.66
CA TYR A 200 7.82 13.58 3.90
C TYR A 200 9.32 13.44 3.60
N THR A 201 10.18 14.00 4.44
CA THR A 201 11.63 13.99 4.21
C THR A 201 12.29 12.76 4.84
N LEU A 202 13.48 12.41 4.36
CA LEU A 202 14.29 11.36 4.99
C LEU A 202 14.59 11.69 6.46
N THR A 203 14.92 12.94 6.77
CA THR A 203 15.16 13.39 8.14
C THR A 203 13.92 13.21 9.02
N GLN A 204 12.74 13.59 8.53
CA GLN A 204 11.48 13.38 9.26
C GLN A 204 11.14 11.89 9.45
N LEU A 205 11.48 11.04 8.49
CA LEU A 205 11.37 9.59 8.63
C LEU A 205 12.32 9.07 9.72
N LYS A 206 13.60 9.43 9.67
CA LYS A 206 14.59 9.06 10.69
C LYS A 206 14.19 9.55 12.08
N GLN A 207 13.60 10.74 12.22
CA GLN A 207 13.05 11.25 13.48
C GLN A 207 11.97 10.34 14.08
N GLN A 208 11.08 9.79 13.25
CA GLN A 208 10.08 8.82 13.73
C GLN A 208 10.75 7.54 14.22
N ILE A 209 11.67 7.00 13.41
CA ILE A 209 12.37 5.76 13.73
C ILE A 209 13.21 5.91 15.00
N ALA A 210 13.97 6.99 15.16
CA ALA A 210 14.77 7.30 16.35
C ALA A 210 13.92 7.50 17.61
N ALA A 211 12.62 7.77 17.46
CA ALA A 211 11.66 7.86 18.53
C ALA A 211 10.90 6.53 18.79
N ASP A 212 11.40 5.41 18.25
CA ASP A 212 10.78 4.07 18.31
C ASP A 212 9.38 4.00 17.69
N ARG A 213 9.11 4.85 16.70
CA ARG A 213 7.84 4.89 15.96
C ARG A 213 8.06 4.42 14.53
N PRO A 214 7.77 3.14 14.19
CA PRO A 214 7.88 2.67 12.81
C PRO A 214 6.87 3.41 11.92
N VAL A 215 7.13 3.45 10.61
CA VAL A 215 6.34 4.25 9.65
C VAL A 215 5.95 3.39 8.47
N ILE A 216 4.68 3.40 8.06
CA ILE A 216 4.27 2.79 6.79
C ILE A 216 4.58 3.77 5.65
N VAL A 217 5.21 3.29 4.58
CA VAL A 217 5.53 4.10 3.40
C VAL A 217 5.05 3.40 2.12
N TRP A 218 4.63 4.20 1.14
CA TRP A 218 4.21 3.73 -0.18
C TRP A 218 5.41 3.75 -1.12
N VAL A 219 5.74 2.59 -1.68
CA VAL A 219 6.92 2.32 -2.51
C VAL A 219 6.50 1.54 -3.76
N ILE A 220 7.47 1.19 -4.59
CA ILE A 220 7.26 0.35 -5.78
C ILE A 220 7.86 -1.03 -5.52
N GLY A 221 7.03 -2.07 -5.63
CA GLY A 221 7.39 -3.47 -5.44
C GLY A 221 8.08 -3.70 -4.10
N ASN A 222 9.18 -4.44 -4.11
CA ASN A 222 10.03 -4.60 -2.92
C ASN A 222 11.13 -3.51 -2.87
N VAL A 223 10.71 -2.24 -2.84
CA VAL A 223 11.58 -1.06 -2.82
C VAL A 223 12.53 -1.03 -4.04
N VAL A 224 11.92 -1.03 -5.23
CA VAL A 224 12.60 -0.92 -6.53
C VAL A 224 12.22 0.38 -7.23
N GLY A 225 12.86 0.69 -8.36
CA GLY A 225 12.48 1.83 -9.19
C GLY A 225 11.10 1.66 -9.83
N GLY A 226 10.42 2.78 -10.09
CA GLY A 226 9.16 2.81 -10.83
C GLY A 226 8.96 4.13 -11.55
N VAL A 227 7.86 4.23 -12.29
CA VAL A 227 7.52 5.42 -13.10
C VAL A 227 6.17 5.95 -12.61
N PRO A 228 6.10 7.22 -12.16
CA PRO A 228 4.84 7.82 -11.77
C PRO A 228 3.97 8.12 -12.99
N TRP A 229 2.67 8.05 -12.81
CA TRP A 229 1.66 8.40 -13.80
C TRP A 229 0.59 9.28 -13.17
N GLU A 230 0.14 10.32 -13.87
CA GLU A 230 -0.99 11.13 -13.45
C GLU A 230 -2.30 10.47 -13.92
N TYR A 231 -3.09 9.97 -12.99
CA TYR A 231 -4.43 9.47 -13.23
C TYR A 231 -5.46 10.56 -12.98
N THR A 232 -6.45 10.67 -13.87
CA THR A 232 -7.62 11.55 -13.69
C THR A 232 -8.82 10.69 -13.38
N ALA A 233 -9.38 10.85 -12.18
CA ALA A 233 -10.58 10.15 -11.74
C ALA A 233 -11.84 10.70 -12.42
N LYS A 234 -12.97 9.99 -12.30
CA LYS A 234 -14.24 10.38 -12.92
C LYS A 234 -14.76 11.75 -12.47
N ASP A 235 -14.42 12.19 -11.26
CA ASP A 235 -14.76 13.51 -10.73
C ASP A 235 -13.83 14.63 -11.23
N GLY A 236 -12.84 14.31 -12.08
CA GLY A 236 -11.86 15.24 -12.62
C GLY A 236 -10.66 15.49 -11.72
N SER A 237 -10.61 14.91 -10.51
CA SER A 237 -9.45 14.99 -9.63
C SER A 237 -8.25 14.26 -10.22
N LYS A 238 -7.05 14.83 -10.02
CA LYS A 238 -5.79 14.28 -10.52
C LYS A 238 -4.97 13.72 -9.37
N VAL A 239 -4.40 12.55 -9.57
CA VAL A 239 -3.63 11.81 -8.56
C VAL A 239 -2.45 11.11 -9.21
N VAL A 240 -1.29 11.14 -8.54
CA VAL A 240 -0.10 10.39 -8.96
C VAL A 240 -0.26 8.94 -8.49
N VAL A 241 -0.16 8.00 -9.42
CA VAL A 241 -0.19 6.55 -9.21
C VAL A 241 1.03 5.92 -9.88
N ALA A 242 1.30 4.65 -9.61
CA ALA A 242 2.36 3.92 -10.29
C ALA A 242 2.06 2.41 -10.31
N ALA A 243 2.42 1.74 -11.39
CA ALA A 243 2.33 0.28 -11.43
C ALA A 243 3.23 -0.34 -10.35
N TYR A 244 2.80 -1.48 -9.80
CA TYR A 244 3.46 -2.15 -8.68
C TYR A 244 3.59 -1.28 -7.44
N GLU A 245 2.63 -0.38 -7.19
CA GLU A 245 2.49 0.21 -5.85
C GLU A 245 2.43 -0.90 -4.80
N HIS A 246 3.09 -0.62 -3.69
CA HIS A 246 3.20 -1.50 -2.54
C HIS A 246 3.45 -0.65 -1.28
N VAL A 247 3.18 -1.23 -0.11
CA VAL A 247 3.55 -0.61 1.17
C VAL A 247 4.54 -1.47 1.94
N VAL A 248 5.41 -0.80 2.70
CA VAL A 248 6.34 -1.44 3.64
C VAL A 248 6.35 -0.67 4.95
N ILE A 249 6.74 -1.32 6.04
CA ILE A 249 6.91 -0.67 7.34
C ILE A 249 8.40 -0.40 7.55
N VAL A 250 8.82 0.86 7.55
CA VAL A 250 10.19 1.23 7.90
C VAL A 250 10.38 1.05 9.40
N THR A 251 11.41 0.30 9.77
CA THR A 251 11.70 -0.05 11.17
C THR A 251 13.13 0.28 11.58
N GLY A 252 13.93 0.89 10.71
CA GLY A 252 15.31 1.18 11.04
C GLY A 252 16.07 1.89 9.94
N TYR A 253 17.22 2.42 10.31
CA TYR A 253 18.19 2.96 9.39
C TYR A 253 19.60 2.87 9.99
N ASN A 254 20.60 2.92 9.12
CA ASN A 254 21.98 3.20 9.48
C ASN A 254 22.52 4.29 8.53
N GLU A 255 23.84 4.51 8.55
CA GLU A 255 24.50 5.55 7.74
C GLU A 255 24.21 5.42 6.24
N THR A 256 23.98 4.21 5.74
CA THR A 256 23.88 3.93 4.30
C THR A 256 22.60 3.23 3.88
N HIS A 257 21.88 2.58 4.80
CA HIS A 257 20.72 1.73 4.49
C HIS A 257 19.48 2.08 5.30
N ILE A 258 18.31 1.76 4.72
CA ILE A 258 17.01 1.74 5.38
C ILE A 258 16.60 0.27 5.61
N ARG A 259 16.21 -0.05 6.84
CA ARG A 259 15.59 -1.33 7.18
C ARG A 259 14.07 -1.19 7.16
N TYR A 260 13.42 -2.14 6.50
CA TYR A 260 11.96 -2.20 6.42
C TYR A 260 11.47 -3.64 6.54
N LEU A 261 10.23 -3.77 6.95
CA LEU A 261 9.48 -5.01 7.01
C LEU A 261 8.53 -5.05 5.80
N ASN A 262 8.59 -6.14 5.06
CA ASN A 262 7.67 -6.43 3.96
C ASN A 262 7.07 -7.82 4.17
N ASN A 263 5.77 -7.86 4.46
CA ASN A 263 5.11 -9.02 5.05
C ASN A 263 5.88 -9.48 6.31
N GLU A 264 6.13 -10.77 6.47
CA GLU A 264 6.84 -11.37 7.61
C GLU A 264 8.38 -11.25 7.59
N LYS A 265 8.96 -10.52 6.62
CA LYS A 265 10.42 -10.50 6.39
C LYS A 265 11.02 -9.11 6.47
N TYR A 266 12.14 -9.03 7.19
CA TYR A 266 12.98 -7.84 7.22
C TYR A 266 13.91 -7.79 6.01
N PHE A 267 14.08 -6.60 5.48
CA PHE A 267 15.00 -6.26 4.40
C PHE A 267 15.79 -5.01 4.77
N GLU A 268 16.96 -4.86 4.17
CA GLU A 268 17.70 -3.61 4.15
C GLU A 268 18.01 -3.25 2.70
N THR A 269 17.99 -1.96 2.39
CA THR A 269 18.32 -1.45 1.06
C THR A 269 19.11 -0.15 1.17
N PRO A 270 20.03 0.14 0.22
CA PRO A 270 20.70 1.43 0.18
C PRO A 270 19.71 2.60 0.21
N THR A 271 20.07 3.66 0.92
CA THR A 271 19.18 4.81 1.17
C THR A 271 18.74 5.48 -0.14
N ASP A 272 19.63 5.58 -1.12
CA ASP A 272 19.33 6.12 -2.45
C ASP A 272 18.32 5.26 -3.22
N VAL A 273 18.41 3.93 -3.12
CA VAL A 273 17.44 2.98 -3.69
C VAL A 273 16.08 3.15 -3.03
N PHE A 274 16.04 3.26 -1.70
CA PHE A 274 14.81 3.54 -0.96
C PHE A 274 14.16 4.85 -1.41
N LEU A 275 14.93 5.94 -1.44
CA LEU A 275 14.44 7.25 -1.86
C LEU A 275 13.97 7.25 -3.31
N ASN A 276 14.63 6.50 -4.20
CA ASN A 276 14.22 6.39 -5.59
C ASN A 276 12.87 5.69 -5.76
N SER A 277 12.55 4.73 -4.89
CA SER A 277 11.26 4.04 -4.89
C SER A 277 10.16 4.91 -4.25
N TRP A 278 10.44 5.44 -3.06
CA TRP A 278 9.49 6.20 -2.25
C TRP A 278 9.02 7.51 -2.91
N LYS A 279 9.92 8.20 -3.63
CA LYS A 279 9.59 9.44 -4.33
C LYS A 279 8.59 9.27 -5.47
N VAL A 280 8.45 8.07 -6.02
CA VAL A 280 7.51 7.81 -7.14
C VAL A 280 6.08 8.17 -6.74
N LEU A 281 5.71 7.89 -5.49
CA LEU A 281 4.38 8.18 -4.94
C LEU A 281 4.39 9.43 -4.06
N GLY A 282 5.36 10.32 -4.26
CA GLY A 282 5.44 11.63 -3.61
C GLY A 282 5.87 11.56 -2.15
N ASN A 283 6.77 10.63 -1.79
CA ASN A 283 7.22 10.40 -0.42
C ASN A 283 6.04 10.24 0.56
N MET A 284 5.05 9.43 0.15
CA MET A 284 3.84 9.21 0.90
C MET A 284 4.11 8.29 2.09
N ALA A 285 3.58 8.67 3.26
CA ALA A 285 3.73 7.90 4.48
C ALA A 285 2.49 7.98 5.37
N LEU A 286 2.39 7.02 6.28
CA LEU A 286 1.44 6.99 7.37
C LEU A 286 2.23 6.95 8.67
N ILE A 287 2.04 7.97 9.50
CA ILE A 287 2.74 8.15 10.77
C ILE A 287 1.76 8.07 11.95
N ALA A 288 2.24 7.59 13.09
CA ALA A 288 1.49 7.64 14.34
C ALA A 288 1.40 9.09 14.81
N GLY A 289 0.25 9.47 15.37
CA GLY A 289 0.10 10.72 16.10
C GLY A 289 0.85 10.68 17.42
N ASN A 290 1.10 11.87 17.96
CA ASN A 290 1.68 12.05 19.29
C ASN A 290 0.65 11.81 20.41
#